data_AF-A0A9E0JVF1-F1
#
_entry.id   AF-A0A9E0JVF1-F1
#
_cell.length_a   1.000
_cell.length_b   1.000
_cell.length_c   1.000
_cell.angle_alpha   90.00
_cell.angle_beta   90.00
_cell.angle_gamma   90.00
#
_symmetry.space_group_name_H-M   'P 1'
#
loop_
_entity.id
_entity.type
_entity.pdbx_description
1 polymer ?
#
loop_
_entity_poly.entity_id
_entity_poly.type
_entity_poly.pdbx_seq_one_letter_code
_entity_poly.pdbx_strand_id
1 'polypeptide(L)'
;VIRRHVGRGMKIWGTCAGAILLATEVSGEKPCLGLIEMKIVRNGFGSQLDSFHSEALIEAVSPEPVPLTFIRAPKILAVGKDVRVLLRMDDYIAAAENDRVLVTVFHPELTPSLALHRYFALKCGLTVAAETSAPAGSGWENESWMKLARIAS
;
A
#
# COMPACT_ATOMS: atom_id res chain seq x y z
N VAL A 1 20.94 -5.32 -6.29
CA VAL A 1 20.76 -3.95 -6.82
C VAL A 1 19.89 -3.08 -5.92
N ILE A 2 18.63 -3.43 -5.66
CA ILE A 2 17.67 -2.61 -4.86
C ILE A 2 18.24 -2.15 -3.51
N ARG A 3 18.71 -3.07 -2.65
CA ARG A 3 19.30 -2.73 -1.33
C ARG A 3 20.40 -1.67 -1.41
N ARG A 4 21.25 -1.72 -2.45
CA ARG A 4 22.33 -0.75 -2.68
C ARG A 4 21.77 0.64 -2.98
N HIS A 5 20.71 0.75 -3.77
CA HIS A 5 20.09 2.05 -4.08
C HIS A 5 19.36 2.62 -2.86
N VAL A 6 18.67 1.79 -2.09
CA VAL A 6 18.04 2.22 -0.82
C VAL A 6 19.09 2.73 0.17
N GLY A 7 20.23 2.03 0.29
CA GLY A 7 21.37 2.48 1.10
C GLY A 7 21.98 3.82 0.63
N ARG A 8 21.69 4.25 -0.60
CA ARG A 8 22.11 5.54 -1.17
C ARG A 8 21.02 6.62 -1.11
N GLY A 9 19.92 6.37 -0.42
CA GLY A 9 18.84 7.34 -0.23
C GLY A 9 17.63 7.16 -1.13
N MET A 10 17.59 6.14 -2.02
CA MET A 10 16.38 5.84 -2.78
C MET A 10 15.24 5.47 -1.82
N LYS A 11 14.11 6.15 -1.95
CA LYS A 11 12.87 5.79 -1.25
C LYS A 11 12.15 4.69 -2.04
N ILE A 12 11.46 3.78 -1.34
CA ILE A 12 10.73 2.67 -1.95
C ILE A 12 9.35 2.51 -1.32
N TRP A 13 8.36 2.18 -2.15
CA TRP A 13 7.01 1.86 -1.71
C TRP A 13 6.65 0.44 -2.12
N GLY A 14 6.34 -0.41 -1.13
CA GLY A 14 5.81 -1.75 -1.38
C GLY A 14 4.31 -1.81 -1.16
N THR A 15 3.53 -2.05 -2.23
CA THR A 15 2.08 -2.31 -2.16
C THR A 15 1.82 -3.81 -2.19
N CYS A 16 0.94 -4.31 -1.30
CA CYS A 16 0.56 -5.72 -1.18
C CYS A 16 1.76 -6.69 -1.17
N ALA A 17 2.02 -7.42 -2.26
CA ALA A 17 3.17 -8.31 -2.40
C ALA A 17 4.51 -7.58 -2.22
N GLY A 18 4.58 -6.30 -2.63
CA GLY A 18 5.73 -5.45 -2.37
C GLY A 18 6.00 -5.25 -0.87
N ALA A 19 4.97 -5.16 -0.04
CA ALA A 19 5.15 -5.08 1.41
C ALA A 19 5.80 -6.36 1.96
N ILE A 20 5.38 -7.54 1.48
CA ILE A 20 5.99 -8.83 1.87
C ILE A 20 7.48 -8.85 1.51
N LEU A 21 7.84 -8.40 0.30
CA LEU A 21 9.24 -8.36 -0.13
C LEU A 21 10.11 -7.49 0.78
N LEU A 22 9.56 -6.40 1.32
CA LEU A 22 10.30 -5.43 2.12
C LEU A 22 10.41 -5.78 3.61
N ALA A 23 9.59 -6.71 4.12
CA ALA A 23 9.62 -7.12 5.53
C ALA A 23 10.92 -7.82 5.93
N THR A 24 11.35 -7.62 7.18
CA THR A 24 12.45 -8.36 7.80
C THR A 24 12.04 -9.72 8.34
N GLU A 25 10.75 -9.94 8.62
CA GLU A 25 10.21 -11.23 9.07
C GLU A 25 8.93 -11.56 8.31
N VAL A 26 8.88 -12.76 7.70
CA VAL A 26 7.67 -13.26 7.04
C VAL A 26 7.30 -14.62 7.64
N SER A 27 6.08 -14.74 8.16
CA SER A 27 5.61 -15.97 8.81
C SER A 27 5.65 -17.15 7.84
N GLY A 28 6.41 -18.19 8.20
CA GLY A 28 6.49 -19.44 7.44
C GLY A 28 7.41 -19.40 6.20
N GLU A 29 8.10 -18.30 5.92
CA GLU A 29 9.01 -18.19 4.77
C GLU A 29 10.25 -17.34 5.06
N LYS A 30 11.27 -17.43 4.20
CA LYS A 30 12.47 -16.61 4.32
C LYS A 30 12.19 -15.20 3.78
N PRO A 31 12.59 -14.13 4.52
CA PRO A 31 12.51 -12.76 4.03
C PRO A 31 13.28 -12.54 2.73
N CYS A 32 12.80 -11.62 1.88
CA CYS A 32 13.44 -11.32 0.59
C CYS A 32 14.41 -10.13 0.66
N LEU A 33 13.89 -8.90 0.78
CA LEU A 33 14.69 -7.67 0.79
C LEU A 33 14.99 -7.17 2.21
N GLY A 34 14.07 -7.27 3.17
CA GLY A 34 14.33 -6.91 4.57
C GLY A 34 14.77 -5.46 4.76
N LEU A 35 13.96 -4.51 4.29
CA LEU A 35 14.24 -3.08 4.29
C LEU A 35 13.42 -2.28 5.31
N ILE A 36 12.42 -2.92 5.92
CA ILE A 36 11.63 -2.34 7.01
C ILE A 36 11.41 -3.38 8.11
N GLU A 37 11.66 -3.01 9.35
CA GLU A 37 11.55 -3.91 10.51
C GLU A 37 10.07 -4.19 10.81
N MET A 38 9.56 -5.29 10.29
CA MET A 38 8.18 -5.71 10.49
C MET A 38 7.99 -7.20 10.31
N LYS A 39 6.98 -7.74 10.98
CA LYS A 39 6.50 -9.10 10.85
C LYS A 39 5.22 -9.11 10.03
N ILE A 40 5.22 -9.88 8.94
CA ILE A 40 4.08 -9.97 8.02
C ILE A 40 3.70 -11.42 7.74
N VAL A 41 2.41 -11.68 7.53
CA VAL A 41 1.89 -13.00 7.12
C VAL A 41 1.14 -12.87 5.79
N ARG A 42 1.40 -13.81 4.87
CA ARG A 42 0.65 -13.92 3.60
C ARG A 42 -0.79 -14.35 3.86
N ASN A 43 -1.72 -13.86 3.05
CA ASN A 43 -3.13 -14.28 3.09
C ASN A 43 -3.67 -14.31 4.53
N GLY A 44 -3.48 -13.22 5.27
CA GLY A 44 -3.91 -13.15 6.68
C GLY A 44 -5.43 -13.12 6.87
N PHE A 45 -6.17 -13.08 5.75
CA PHE A 45 -7.61 -13.22 5.67
C PHE A 45 -7.86 -14.61 5.07
N GLY A 46 -8.66 -15.45 5.75
CA GLY A 46 -8.78 -16.89 5.49
C GLY A 46 -9.18 -17.29 4.06
N SER A 47 -9.31 -18.60 3.82
CA SER A 47 -9.46 -19.26 2.51
C SER A 47 -10.69 -18.88 1.66
N GLN A 48 -11.47 -17.90 2.09
CA GLN A 48 -12.80 -17.63 1.56
C GLN A 48 -13.12 -16.14 1.41
N LEU A 49 -12.17 -15.22 1.67
CA LEU A 49 -12.42 -13.78 1.60
C LEU A 49 -11.70 -13.14 0.42
N ASP A 50 -12.49 -13.12 -0.65
CA ASP A 50 -12.63 -12.13 -1.70
C ASP A 50 -12.02 -10.76 -1.39
N SER A 51 -11.57 -10.11 -2.45
CA SER A 51 -11.24 -8.70 -2.42
C SER A 51 -12.30 -7.89 -1.68
N PHE A 52 -11.89 -7.02 -0.77
CA PHE A 52 -12.81 -6.12 -0.07
C PHE A 52 -12.37 -4.67 -0.21
N HIS A 53 -13.33 -3.77 -0.04
CA HIS A 53 -13.14 -2.33 -0.11
C HIS A 53 -13.52 -1.71 1.23
N SER A 54 -12.80 -0.66 1.62
CA SER A 54 -13.09 0.13 2.81
C SER A 54 -12.60 1.55 2.59
N GLU A 55 -12.93 2.46 3.51
CA GLU A 55 -12.36 3.80 3.55
C GLU A 55 -11.78 4.02 4.94
N ALA A 56 -10.64 4.71 5.02
CA ALA A 56 -10.06 5.06 6.31
C ALA A 56 -9.42 6.44 6.26
N LEU A 57 -9.55 7.19 7.36
CA LEU A 57 -8.78 8.41 7.56
C LEU A 57 -7.34 8.02 7.89
N ILE A 58 -6.40 8.52 7.09
CA ILE A 58 -4.96 8.40 7.34
C ILE A 58 -4.42 9.82 7.47
N GLU A 59 -4.41 10.36 8.69
CA GLU A 59 -4.16 11.79 8.97
C GLU A 59 -2.85 12.32 8.35
N ALA A 60 -1.82 11.48 8.30
CA ALA A 60 -0.53 11.86 7.70
C ALA A 60 -0.58 12.01 6.16
N VAL A 61 -1.59 11.43 5.52
CA VAL A 61 -1.72 11.30 4.06
C VAL A 61 -2.79 12.24 3.50
N SER A 62 -3.93 12.36 4.18
CA SER A 62 -5.09 13.12 3.70
C SER A 62 -5.95 13.58 4.88
N PRO A 63 -6.56 14.79 4.80
CA PRO A 63 -7.58 15.22 5.76
C PRO A 63 -8.92 14.50 5.56
N GLU A 64 -9.16 13.92 4.37
CA GLU A 64 -10.37 13.16 4.04
C GLU A 64 -10.09 11.64 4.03
N PRO A 65 -11.11 10.80 4.28
CA PRO A 65 -10.99 9.35 4.15
C PRO A 65 -10.46 8.92 2.78
N VAL A 66 -9.53 7.95 2.78
CA VAL A 66 -8.91 7.40 1.57
C VAL A 66 -9.55 6.04 1.26
N PRO A 67 -9.96 5.77 0.00
CA PRO A 67 -10.45 4.46 -0.39
C PRO A 67 -9.32 3.42 -0.39
N LEU A 68 -9.62 2.23 0.10
CA LEU A 68 -8.68 1.11 0.27
C LEU A 68 -9.22 -0.14 -0.41
N THR A 69 -8.46 -0.70 -1.34
CA THR A 69 -8.78 -1.94 -2.05
C THR A 69 -7.86 -3.07 -1.63
N PHE A 70 -8.38 -4.12 -1.00
CA PHE A 70 -7.60 -5.27 -0.55
C PHE A 70 -7.84 -6.46 -1.47
N ILE A 71 -6.79 -7.12 -1.96
CA ILE A 71 -6.89 -8.31 -2.80
C ILE A 71 -5.91 -9.35 -2.27
N ARG A 72 -6.43 -10.43 -1.65
CA ARG A 72 -5.60 -11.45 -0.97
C ARG A 72 -4.51 -10.82 -0.09
N ALA A 73 -4.89 -9.78 0.64
CA ALA A 73 -3.94 -8.90 1.30
C ALA A 73 -3.15 -9.64 2.39
N PRO A 74 -1.85 -9.33 2.55
CA PRO A 74 -1.12 -9.76 3.73
C PRO A 74 -1.58 -8.99 4.97
N LYS A 75 -1.25 -9.49 6.16
CA LYS A 75 -1.41 -8.76 7.43
C LYS A 75 -0.04 -8.44 8.04
N ILE A 76 0.23 -7.17 8.33
CA ILE A 76 1.38 -6.78 9.15
C ILE A 76 0.97 -6.93 10.61
N LEU A 77 1.67 -7.79 11.34
CA LEU A 77 1.33 -8.19 12.71
C LEU A 77 2.07 -7.34 13.75
N ALA A 78 3.31 -6.96 13.45
CA ALA A 78 4.15 -6.18 14.35
C ALA A 78 5.15 -5.36 13.55
N VAL A 79 5.63 -4.27 14.15
CA VAL A 79 6.65 -3.39 13.59
C VAL A 79 7.72 -3.09 14.63
N GLY A 80 8.94 -2.80 14.18
CA GLY A 80 10.04 -2.37 15.02
C GLY A 80 9.87 -0.95 15.55
N LYS A 81 10.74 -0.57 16.48
CA LYS A 81 10.69 0.75 17.17
C LYS A 81 10.83 1.96 16.23
N ASP A 82 11.58 1.80 15.14
CA ASP A 82 11.88 2.87 14.17
C ASP A 82 10.87 2.92 13.01
N VAL A 83 9.78 2.16 13.12
CA VAL A 83 8.71 2.09 12.11
C VAL A 83 7.46 2.77 12.65
N ARG A 84 7.02 3.80 11.93
CA ARG A 84 5.78 4.53 12.21
C ARG A 84 4.60 3.79 11.60
N VAL A 85 3.60 3.47 12.42
CA VAL A 85 2.30 2.99 11.93
C VAL A 85 1.50 4.18 11.41
N LEU A 86 1.05 4.10 10.15
CA LEU A 86 0.21 5.12 9.52
C LEU A 86 -1.28 4.75 9.60
N LEU A 87 -1.59 3.46 9.49
CA LEU A 87 -2.96 2.95 9.58
C LEU A 87 -2.99 1.58 10.26
N ARG A 88 -3.79 1.47 11.32
CA ARG A 88 -4.15 0.22 11.98
C ARG A 88 -5.61 -0.10 11.65
N MET A 89 -5.90 -1.36 11.37
CA MET A 89 -7.25 -1.88 11.12
C MET A 89 -7.44 -3.12 11.98
N ASP A 90 -8.50 -3.17 12.78
CA ASP A 90 -8.82 -4.30 13.67
C ASP A 90 -7.58 -4.90 14.37
N ASP A 91 -7.14 -6.08 13.91
CA ASP A 91 -6.04 -6.87 14.46
C ASP A 91 -4.70 -6.72 13.71
N TYR A 92 -4.61 -5.85 12.69
CA TYR A 92 -3.43 -5.71 11.83
C TYR A 92 -3.05 -4.26 11.50
N ILE A 93 -1.86 -4.10 10.94
CA ILE A 93 -1.37 -2.82 10.42
C ILE A 93 -1.54 -2.83 8.90
N ALA A 94 -2.25 -1.83 8.37
CA ALA A 94 -2.54 -1.73 6.96
C ALA A 94 -1.55 -0.83 6.19
N ALA A 95 -0.96 0.15 6.88
CA ALA A 95 0.09 1.00 6.33
C ALA A 95 1.12 1.37 7.41
N ALA A 96 2.39 1.34 7.05
CA ALA A 96 3.51 1.71 7.91
C ALA A 96 4.67 2.28 7.10
N GLU A 97 5.56 3.01 7.76
CA GLU A 97 6.74 3.57 7.11
C GLU A 97 7.95 3.67 8.06
N ASN A 98 9.13 3.75 7.48
CA ASN A 98 10.31 4.35 8.12
C ASN A 98 10.84 5.48 7.23
N ASP A 99 12.01 6.04 7.52
CA ASP A 99 12.58 7.11 6.68
C ASP A 99 12.59 6.76 5.18
N ARG A 100 12.97 5.53 4.80
CA ARG A 100 13.21 5.14 3.40
C ARG A 100 12.08 4.36 2.74
N VAL A 101 11.25 3.71 3.54
CA VAL A 101 10.29 2.72 3.06
C VAL A 101 8.88 3.14 3.44
N LEU A 102 7.96 3.06 2.50
CA LEU A 102 6.52 3.05 2.73
C LEU A 102 5.99 1.65 2.40
N VAL A 103 5.08 1.12 3.20
CA VAL A 103 4.36 -0.12 2.89
C VAL A 103 2.86 0.05 3.08
N THR A 104 2.09 -0.55 2.18
CA THR A 104 0.64 -0.68 2.28
C THR A 104 0.25 -2.13 1.94
N VAL A 105 -0.66 -2.73 2.70
CA VAL A 105 -1.13 -4.10 2.41
C VAL A 105 -2.31 -4.13 1.42
N PHE A 106 -2.85 -2.96 1.09
CA PHE A 106 -3.86 -2.72 0.07
C PHE A 106 -3.24 -2.13 -1.21
N HIS A 107 -4.08 -1.99 -2.22
CA HIS A 107 -3.77 -1.54 -3.57
C HIS A 107 -4.28 -0.12 -3.83
N PRO A 108 -3.55 0.93 -3.42
CA PRO A 108 -3.94 2.33 -3.68
C PRO A 108 -4.02 2.65 -5.17
N GLU A 109 -3.29 1.91 -6.01
CA GLU A 109 -3.30 2.02 -7.48
C GLU A 109 -4.62 1.56 -8.12
N LEU A 110 -5.47 0.84 -7.37
CA LEU A 110 -6.79 0.39 -7.84
C LEU A 110 -7.92 1.32 -7.39
N THR A 111 -7.59 2.58 -7.07
CA THR A 111 -8.54 3.60 -6.65
C THR A 111 -8.28 4.91 -7.40
N PRO A 112 -9.28 5.79 -7.55
CA PRO A 112 -9.07 7.12 -8.15
C PRO A 112 -8.29 8.08 -7.25
N SER A 113 -8.06 7.74 -5.97
CA SER A 113 -7.41 8.64 -5.02
C SER A 113 -5.89 8.68 -5.20
N LEU A 114 -5.36 9.88 -5.49
CA LEU A 114 -3.92 10.11 -5.57
C LEU A 114 -3.27 10.43 -4.22
N ALA A 115 -4.02 10.43 -3.12
CA ALA A 115 -3.52 10.90 -1.81
C ALA A 115 -2.22 10.18 -1.38
N LEU A 116 -2.20 8.84 -1.43
CA LEU A 116 -1.00 8.06 -1.09
C LEU A 116 0.15 8.22 -2.10
N HIS A 117 -0.17 8.39 -3.38
CA HIS A 117 0.85 8.63 -4.42
C HIS A 117 1.53 9.99 -4.20
N ARG A 118 0.76 11.03 -3.88
CA ARG A 118 1.29 12.36 -3.53
C ARG A 118 2.09 12.30 -2.25
N TYR A 119 1.59 11.60 -1.23
CA TYR A 119 2.32 11.38 0.01
C TYR A 119 3.68 10.71 -0.24
N PHE A 120 3.73 9.68 -1.08
CA PHE A 120 5.01 9.04 -1.45
C PHE A 120 5.91 9.96 -2.28
N ALA A 121 5.35 10.78 -3.18
CA ALA A 121 6.13 11.79 -3.92
C ALA A 121 6.78 12.82 -2.98
N LEU A 122 6.05 13.31 -1.98
CA LEU A 122 6.59 14.18 -0.93
C LEU A 122 7.71 13.48 -0.13
N LYS A 123 7.52 12.21 0.22
CA LYS A 123 8.57 11.38 0.87
C LYS A 123 9.84 11.27 0.02
N CYS A 124 9.70 11.25 -1.30
CA CYS A 124 10.81 11.29 -2.27
C CYS A 124 11.46 12.67 -2.42
N GLY A 125 10.97 13.70 -1.71
CA GLY A 125 11.47 15.06 -1.79
C GLY A 125 10.92 15.85 -2.99
N LEU A 126 9.86 15.37 -3.64
CA LEU A 126 9.21 16.09 -4.74
C LEU A 126 8.22 17.11 -4.17
N THR A 127 8.08 18.25 -4.84
CA THR A 127 6.99 19.18 -4.57
C THR A 127 5.76 18.75 -5.36
N VAL A 128 4.62 18.67 -4.69
CA VAL A 128 3.33 18.36 -5.32
C VAL A 128 2.48 19.62 -5.30
N ALA A 129 1.88 19.98 -6.44
CA ALA A 129 0.95 21.11 -6.49
C ALA A 129 -0.27 20.86 -5.58
N ALA A 130 -0.70 21.86 -4.82
CA ALA A 130 -1.95 21.82 -4.08
C ALA A 130 -3.12 21.68 -5.07
N GLU A 131 -4.14 20.89 -4.72
CA GLU A 131 -5.28 20.69 -5.62
C GLU A 131 -6.03 21.99 -5.91
N THR A 132 -6.25 22.25 -7.20
CA THR A 132 -7.55 22.74 -7.66
C THR A 132 -8.53 21.58 -7.56
N SER A 133 -9.57 21.73 -6.75
CA SER A 133 -10.66 20.76 -6.57
C SER A 133 -11.02 20.05 -7.87
N ALA A 134 -10.92 18.72 -7.92
CA ALA A 134 -11.53 17.96 -9.01
C ALA A 134 -13.05 18.23 -9.01
N PRO A 135 -13.68 18.46 -10.17
CA PRO A 135 -15.10 18.72 -10.22
C PRO A 135 -15.86 17.51 -9.69
N ALA A 136 -16.79 17.75 -8.77
CA ALA A 136 -17.77 16.75 -8.36
C ALA A 136 -18.58 16.33 -9.59
N GLY A 137 -18.37 15.09 -10.06
CA GLY A 137 -19.23 14.45 -11.05
C GLY A 137 -18.56 14.09 -12.38
N SER A 138 -18.13 12.84 -12.48
CA SER A 138 -18.62 11.90 -13.50
C SER A 138 -18.23 10.49 -13.06
N GLY A 139 -19.18 9.55 -13.19
CA GLY A 139 -19.06 8.21 -12.64
C GLY A 139 -17.78 7.51 -13.09
N TRP A 140 -17.07 6.93 -12.11
CA TRP A 140 -16.00 5.98 -12.40
C TRP A 140 -16.66 4.69 -12.90
N GLU A 141 -16.86 4.58 -14.21
CA GLU A 141 -17.28 3.31 -14.81
C GLU A 141 -16.10 2.34 -14.74
N ASN A 142 -16.24 1.36 -13.84
CA ASN A 142 -15.37 0.21 -13.70
C ASN A 142 -15.60 -0.74 -14.90
N GLU A 143 -15.32 -0.28 -16.12
CA GLU A 143 -15.26 -1.15 -17.28
C GLU A 143 -14.00 -2.01 -17.15
N SER A 144 -14.16 -3.14 -16.47
CA SER A 144 -13.18 -4.21 -16.43
C SER A 144 -12.64 -4.48 -17.84
N TRP A 145 -11.32 -4.41 -17.99
CA TRP A 145 -10.61 -4.71 -19.24
C TRP A 145 -10.94 -6.12 -19.79
N MET A 146 -11.54 -7.01 -18.97
CA MET A 146 -12.04 -8.31 -19.42
C MET A 146 -13.17 -8.21 -20.45
N LYS A 147 -13.92 -7.10 -20.55
CA LYS A 147 -14.92 -6.91 -21.62
C LYS A 147 -14.29 -6.84 -23.02
N LEU A 148 -13.02 -6.43 -23.13
CA LEU A 148 -12.32 -6.31 -24.41
C LEU A 148 -11.60 -7.61 -24.83
N ALA A 149 -11.42 -8.55 -23.91
CA ALA A 149 -10.83 -9.86 -24.20
C ALA A 149 -11.92 -10.83 -24.70
N ARG A 150 -12.42 -10.63 -25.92
CA ARG A 150 -13.11 -11.70 -26.65
C ARG A 150 -12.08 -12.80 -26.94
N ILE A 151 -12.09 -13.86 -26.14
CA ILE A 151 -11.41 -15.12 -26.48
C ILE A 151 -12.14 -15.66 -27.72
N ALA A 152 -11.46 -15.60 -28.87
CA ALA A 152 -11.88 -16.36 -30.03
C ALA A 152 -11.70 -17.86 -29.71
N SER A 153 -12.80 -18.59 -29.81
CA SER A 153 -12.87 -20.06 -29.76
C SER A 153 -12.13 -20.68 -30.93
#